data_AF-A0A7K0LIK0-F1
#
_entry.id   AF-A0A7K0LIK0-F1
#
_cell.length_a   1.000
_cell.length_b   1.000
_cell.length_c   1.000
_cell.angle_alpha   90.00
_cell.angle_beta   90.00
_cell.angle_gamma   90.00
#
_symmetry.space_group_name_H-M   'P 1'
#
loop_
_entity.id
_entity.type
_entity.pdbx_description
1 polymer ?
#
loop_
_entity_poly.entity_id
_entity_poly.type
_entity_poly.pdbx_seq_one_letter_code
_entity_poly.pdbx_strand_id
1 'polypeptide(L)'
;ALRQAEEAYHARVPTAALNKVMRELQQKHPPPLDRKHRTRILYATQGASEPPTFTIFATRPLPPSYLRYIERSLREEFDLGPTPIKIRVRQRAS
;
A
#
# COMPACT_ATOMS: atom_id res chain seq x y z
N ALA A 1 -20.38 -2.34 -14.01
CA ALA A 1 -20.00 -1.63 -12.77
C ALA A 1 -20.08 -2.53 -11.54
N LEU A 2 -21.26 -3.04 -11.14
CA LEU A 2 -21.40 -3.85 -9.90
C LEU A 2 -20.53 -5.14 -9.89
N ARG A 3 -20.53 -5.92 -10.98
CA ARG A 3 -19.76 -7.18 -11.08
C ARG A 3 -18.23 -7.01 -11.04
N GLN A 4 -17.71 -5.93 -11.64
CA GLN A 4 -16.27 -5.62 -11.57
C GLN A 4 -15.82 -5.18 -10.17
N ALA A 5 -16.70 -4.49 -9.44
CA ALA A 5 -16.42 -4.13 -8.06
C ALA A 5 -16.37 -5.37 -7.15
N GLU A 6 -17.22 -6.36 -7.37
CA GLU A 6 -17.21 -7.63 -6.62
C GLU A 6 -15.93 -8.45 -6.87
N GLU A 7 -15.49 -8.61 -8.11
CA GLU A 7 -14.25 -9.33 -8.43
C GLU A 7 -13.00 -8.67 -7.83
N ALA A 8 -12.91 -7.34 -7.91
CA ALA A 8 -11.85 -6.56 -7.27
C ALA A 8 -11.93 -6.60 -5.73
N TYR A 9 -13.14 -6.72 -5.16
CA TYR A 9 -13.36 -6.84 -3.72
C TYR A 9 -12.83 -8.16 -3.16
N HIS A 10 -12.78 -9.23 -3.95
CA HIS A 10 -12.21 -10.52 -3.53
C HIS A 10 -10.75 -10.73 -3.96
N ALA A 11 -10.15 -9.76 -4.68
CA ALA A 11 -8.81 -9.89 -5.23
C ALA A 11 -7.75 -10.03 -4.11
N ARG A 12 -7.14 -11.22 -4.04
CA ARG A 12 -6.02 -11.48 -3.15
C ARG A 12 -4.72 -11.17 -3.87
N VAL A 13 -4.07 -10.09 -3.45
CA VAL A 13 -2.75 -9.68 -3.94
C VAL A 13 -1.68 -10.55 -3.28
N PRO A 14 -0.88 -11.30 -4.07
CA PRO A 14 0.23 -12.06 -3.52
C PRO A 14 1.23 -11.15 -2.81
N THR A 15 1.67 -11.56 -1.62
CA THR A 15 2.59 -10.74 -0.80
C THR A 15 3.91 -10.46 -1.53
N ALA A 16 4.41 -11.40 -2.34
CA ALA A 16 5.62 -11.20 -3.14
C ALA A 16 5.44 -10.08 -4.19
N ALA A 17 4.32 -10.09 -4.92
CA ALA A 17 3.98 -9.07 -5.91
C ALA A 17 3.80 -7.70 -5.25
N LEU A 18 3.05 -7.63 -4.16
CA LEU A 18 2.89 -6.41 -3.37
C LEU A 18 4.23 -5.82 -2.94
N ASN A 19 5.14 -6.65 -2.42
CA ASN A 19 6.44 -6.16 -1.96
C ASN A 19 7.36 -5.74 -3.12
N LYS A 20 7.21 -6.31 -4.31
CA LYS A 20 7.90 -5.84 -5.51
C LYS A 20 7.45 -4.43 -5.87
N VAL A 21 6.13 -4.22 -5.98
CA VAL A 21 5.53 -2.91 -6.28
C VAL A 21 5.95 -1.87 -5.24
N MET A 22 5.89 -2.19 -3.94
CA MET A 22 6.27 -1.26 -2.88
C MET A 22 7.74 -0.81 -2.97
N ARG A 23 8.65 -1.68 -3.40
CA ARG A 23 10.05 -1.32 -3.64
C ARG A 23 10.19 -0.37 -4.83
N GLU A 24 9.48 -0.66 -5.92
CA GLU A 24 9.50 0.17 -7.14
C GLU A 24 8.93 1.57 -6.88
N LEU A 25 7.80 1.67 -6.16
CA LEU A 25 7.19 2.94 -5.77
C LEU A 25 8.15 3.76 -4.90
N GLN A 26 8.79 3.14 -3.90
CA GLN A 26 9.75 3.81 -3.04
C GLN A 26 10.99 4.29 -3.79
N GLN A 27 11.43 3.58 -4.83
CA GLN A 27 12.56 3.99 -5.67
C GLN A 27 12.16 5.15 -6.60
N LYS A 28 11.00 5.05 -7.26
CA LYS A 28 10.49 6.06 -8.20
C LYS A 28 10.14 7.36 -7.51
N HIS A 29 9.45 7.29 -6.38
CA HIS A 29 9.12 8.45 -5.56
C HIS A 29 9.46 8.14 -4.10
N PRO A 30 10.65 8.52 -3.63
CA PRO A 30 11.02 8.31 -2.24
C PRO A 30 10.08 9.03 -1.26
N PRO A 31 9.82 8.47 -0.06
CA PRO A 31 9.10 9.18 0.99
C PRO A 31 9.81 10.49 1.33
N PRO A 32 9.06 11.57 1.63
CA PRO A 32 9.65 12.83 2.06
C PRO A 32 10.43 12.63 3.36
N LEU A 33 11.45 13.46 3.58
CA LEU A 33 12.24 13.43 4.80
C LEU A 33 11.41 14.01 5.96
N ASP A 34 11.40 13.30 7.08
CA ASP A 34 10.89 13.82 8.35
C ASP A 34 12.09 14.16 9.24
N ARG A 35 12.29 15.46 9.54
CA ARG A 35 13.34 15.95 10.45
C ARG A 35 14.70 15.25 10.22
N LYS A 36 15.17 15.28 8.96
CA LYS A 36 16.42 14.67 8.44
C LYS A 36 16.44 13.14 8.33
N HIS A 37 15.38 12.45 8.72
CA HIS A 37 15.30 11.00 8.62
C HIS A 37 14.43 10.55 7.45
N ARG A 38 14.91 9.55 6.72
CA ARG A 38 14.15 8.92 5.64
C ARG A 38 13.27 7.80 6.21
N THR A 39 11.96 7.90 6.00
CA THR A 39 11.04 6.78 6.23
C THR A 39 11.29 5.71 5.17
N ARG A 40 11.39 4.45 5.58
CA ARG A 40 11.55 3.31 4.68
C ARG A 40 10.40 2.35 4.88
N ILE A 41 9.74 1.97 3.80
CA ILE A 41 8.88 0.81 3.72
C ILE A 41 9.77 -0.43 3.78
N LEU A 42 9.50 -1.30 4.74
CA LEU A 42 10.23 -2.55 4.93
C LEU A 42 9.57 -3.66 4.12
N TYR A 43 8.27 -3.82 4.32
CA TYR A 43 7.42 -4.75 3.59
C TYR A 43 5.94 -4.36 3.77
N ALA A 44 5.07 -4.96 2.97
CA ALA A 44 3.63 -4.83 3.11
C ALA A 44 2.94 -6.19 2.92
N THR A 45 1.75 -6.33 3.50
CA THR A 45 0.89 -7.50 3.34
C THR A 45 -0.56 -7.08 3.15
N GLN A 46 -1.36 -7.89 2.46
CA GLN A 46 -2.81 -7.75 2.47
C GLN A 46 -3.35 -8.55 3.67
N GLY A 47 -3.91 -7.85 4.65
CA GLY A 47 -4.40 -8.43 5.91
C GLY A 47 -5.87 -8.84 5.87
N ALA A 48 -6.65 -8.27 4.94
CA ALA A 48 -8.03 -8.68 4.67
C ALA A 48 -8.35 -8.42 3.19
N SER A 49 -9.19 -9.26 2.60
CA SER A 49 -9.75 -9.06 1.27
C SER A 49 -10.98 -8.17 1.28
N GLU A 50 -11.76 -8.15 2.37
CA GLU A 50 -13.09 -7.52 2.38
C GLU A 50 -13.27 -6.51 3.52
N PRO A 51 -13.02 -5.21 3.29
CA PRO A 51 -12.48 -4.61 2.07
C PRO A 51 -10.95 -4.84 1.94
N PRO A 52 -10.37 -4.66 0.73
CA PRO A 52 -8.94 -4.82 0.52
C PRO A 52 -8.14 -3.95 1.49
N THR A 53 -7.48 -4.61 2.45
CA THR A 53 -6.77 -3.95 3.55
C THR A 53 -5.29 -4.27 3.48
N PHE A 54 -4.48 -3.25 3.19
CA PHE A 54 -3.04 -3.37 3.14
C PHE A 54 -2.41 -2.85 4.43
N THR A 55 -1.57 -3.67 5.05
CA THR A 55 -0.75 -3.25 6.18
C THR A 55 0.67 -3.03 5.70
N ILE A 56 1.17 -1.82 5.88
CA ILE A 56 2.51 -1.38 5.50
C ILE A 56 3.35 -1.31 6.76
N PHE A 57 4.46 -2.06 6.77
CA PHE A 57 5.44 -1.99 7.84
C PHE A 57 6.54 -1.02 7.43
N ALA A 58 6.71 0.04 8.21
CA ALA A 58 7.68 1.10 7.94
C ALA A 58 8.55 1.40 9.16
N THR A 59 9.70 2.03 8.94
CA THR A 59 10.61 2.45 10.01
C THR A 59 10.07 3.62 10.82
N ARG A 60 9.19 4.42 10.22
CA ARG A 60 8.57 5.64 10.79
C ARG A 60 7.17 5.82 10.18
N PRO A 61 6.32 6.68 10.75
CA PRO A 61 5.06 7.06 10.12
C PRO A 61 5.26 7.56 8.67
N LEU A 62 4.31 7.22 7.81
CA LEU A 62 4.25 7.73 6.44
C LEU A 62 3.29 8.93 6.40
N PRO A 63 3.65 10.06 5.77
CA PRO A 63 2.76 11.20 5.65
C PRO A 63 1.50 10.87 4.84
N PRO A 64 0.35 11.53 5.10
CA PRO A 64 -0.89 11.28 4.39
C PRO A 64 -0.79 11.43 2.87
N SER A 65 0.02 12.37 2.37
CA SER A 65 0.25 12.54 0.93
C SER A 65 0.92 11.32 0.30
N TYR A 66 1.87 10.72 1.00
CA TYR A 66 2.56 9.51 0.54
C TYR A 66 1.65 8.28 0.61
N LEU A 67 0.77 8.21 1.61
CA LEU A 67 -0.24 7.15 1.68
C LEU A 67 -1.23 7.24 0.51
N ARG A 68 -1.67 8.44 0.13
CA ARG A 68 -2.50 8.63 -1.07
C ARG A 68 -1.79 8.22 -2.35
N TYR A 69 -0.49 8.51 -2.45
CA TYR A 69 0.34 8.04 -3.56
C TYR A 69 0.36 6.51 -3.65
N ILE A 70 0.65 5.83 -2.54
CA ILE A 70 0.63 4.36 -2.49
C ILE A 70 -0.75 3.82 -2.85
N GLU A 71 -1.83 4.37 -2.27
CA GLU A 71 -3.19 3.92 -2.55
C GLU A 71 -3.51 3.98 -4.04
N ARG A 72 -3.22 5.11 -4.68
CA ARG A 72 -3.43 5.30 -6.11
C ARG A 72 -2.62 4.29 -6.92
N SER A 73 -1.35 4.10 -6.59
CA SER A 73 -0.50 3.13 -7.30
C SER A 73 -0.95 1.68 -7.11
N LEU A 74 -1.39 1.28 -5.92
CA LEU A 74 -1.95 -0.05 -5.70
C LEU A 74 -3.24 -0.26 -6.51
N ARG A 75 -4.07 0.78 -6.65
CA ARG A 75 -5.29 0.72 -7.45
C ARG A 75 -4.97 0.52 -8.93
N GLU A 76 -3.99 1.25 -9.45
CA GLU A 76 -3.54 1.16 -10.84
C GLU A 76 -2.86 -0.19 -11.13
N GLU A 77 -1.97 -0.66 -10.25
CA GLU A 77 -1.14 -1.85 -10.48
C GLU A 77 -1.90 -3.17 -10.34
N PHE A 78 -2.91 -3.22 -9.46
CA PHE A 78 -3.69 -4.44 -9.18
C PHE A 78 -5.13 -4.37 -9.68
N ASP A 79 -5.44 -3.37 -10.52
CA ASP A 79 -6.77 -3.14 -11.10
C ASP A 79 -7.91 -3.23 -10.06
N LEU A 80 -7.72 -2.56 -8.91
CA LEU A 80 -8.66 -2.66 -7.78
C LEU A 80 -9.95 -1.84 -7.99
N GLY A 81 -10.20 -1.36 -9.22
CA GLY A 81 -11.41 -0.64 -9.61
C GLY A 81 -11.72 0.56 -8.69
N PRO A 82 -12.99 0.91 -8.49
CA PRO A 82 -13.43 1.95 -7.54
C PRO A 82 -13.56 1.45 -6.09
N THR A 83 -13.07 0.25 -5.78
CA THR A 83 -13.25 -0.39 -4.47
C THR A 83 -12.58 0.41 -3.35
N PRO A 84 -13.21 0.55 -2.16
CA PRO A 84 -12.58 1.19 -1.01
C PRO A 84 -11.35 0.38 -0.56
N ILE A 85 -10.17 1.01 -0.58
CA ILE A 85 -8.92 0.41 -0.09
C ILE A 85 -8.65 0.95 1.31
N LYS A 86 -8.30 0.07 2.25
CA LYS A 86 -7.85 0.47 3.59
C LYS A 86 -6.34 0.30 3.69
N ILE A 87 -5.63 1.37 4.01
CA ILE A 87 -4.20 1.31 4.31
C ILE A 87 -3.98 1.51 5.80
N ARG A 88 -3.25 0.58 6.42
CA ARG A 88 -2.77 0.65 7.79
C ARG A 88 -1.27 0.77 7.78
N VAL A 89 -0.71 1.68 8.57
CA VAL A 89 0.74 1.77 8.77
C VAL A 89 1.08 1.23 10.15
N ARG A 90 1.99 0.26 10.19
CA ARG A 90 2.59 -0.24 11.42
C ARG A 90 4.05 0.16 11.43
N GLN A 91 4.44 0.87 12.48
CA GLN A 91 5.86 1.09 12.73
C GLN A 91 6.43 -0.22 13.28
N ARG A 92 7.51 -0.71 12.67
CA ARG A 92 8.27 -1.79 13.30
C ARG A 92 8.97 -1.19 14.51
N ALA A 93 8.60 -1.64 15.70
CA ALA A 93 9.42 -1.43 16.89
C ALA A 93 10.74 -2.15 16.63
N SER A 94 11.81 -1.36 16.49
CA SER A 94 13.18 -1.83 16.53
C SER A 94 13.54 -2.28 17.92
#